data_AF-A0A101XDG6-F1
#
_entry.id   AF-A0A101XDG6-F1
#
_cell.length_a   1.000
_cell.length_b   1.000
_cell.length_c   1.000
_cell.angle_alpha   90.00
_cell.angle_beta   90.00
_cell.angle_gamma   90.00
#
_symmetry.space_group_name_H-M   'P 1'
#
loop_
_entity.id
_entity.type
_entity.pdbx_description
1 polymer ?
#
loop_
_entity_poly.entity_id
_entity_poly.type
_entity_poly.pdbx_seq_one_letter_code
_entity_poly.pdbx_strand_id
1 'polypeptide(L)'
;MVNFTVVKAMEVLEKWISDNGLIELDRGEQYLVCKEGNNTVMYRGLYLEIPTEGDVAKEIALMAKDRVLYNKYYIVTTPDVANFIDGALVKKLGIGVVVVDGASVREVMRSTPIETPMPRGQGSDQRIEALERGIRALEARVKELEDKVDQLMQALAELKRTPQRVEERRQVQATQGVNVQVPSDVPSFIRDNPWLGILMSKGESES
;
A
#
# COMPACT_ATOMS: atom_id res chain seq x y z
N MET A 1 27.49 25.89 9.93
CA MET A 1 28.74 25.10 9.86
C MET A 1 28.60 24.01 10.91
N VAL A 2 28.46 22.76 10.50
CA VAL A 2 28.26 21.65 11.45
C VAL A 2 29.58 21.40 12.16
N ASN A 3 29.55 21.36 13.50
CA ASN A 3 30.75 21.12 14.30
C ASN A 3 31.24 19.68 14.06
N PHE A 4 32.50 19.51 13.64
CA PHE A 4 33.10 18.22 13.30
C PHE A 4 32.96 17.17 14.42
N THR A 5 32.98 17.64 15.68
CA THR A 5 32.79 16.80 16.86
C THR A 5 31.40 16.17 16.92
N VAL A 6 30.36 16.91 16.50
CA VAL A 6 28.98 16.42 16.44
C VAL A 6 28.89 15.26 15.44
N VAL A 7 29.41 15.47 14.23
CA VAL A 7 29.32 14.48 13.14
C VAL A 7 29.98 13.17 13.58
N LYS A 8 31.20 13.26 14.10
CA LYS A 8 31.96 12.09 14.54
C LYS A 8 31.25 11.35 15.69
N ALA A 9 30.70 12.07 16.65
CA ALA A 9 29.98 11.44 17.75
C ALA A 9 28.66 10.78 17.31
N MET A 10 27.98 11.36 16.31
CA MET A 10 26.78 10.76 15.72
C MET A 10 27.11 9.50 14.89
N GLU A 11 28.24 9.46 14.18
CA GLU A 11 28.73 8.25 13.50
C GLU A 11 29.04 7.12 14.48
N VAL A 12 29.67 7.45 15.61
CA VAL A 12 29.96 6.49 16.68
C VAL A 12 28.67 5.96 17.31
N LEU A 13 27.69 6.85 17.51
CA LEU A 13 26.36 6.46 17.99
C LEU A 13 25.63 5.55 17.00
N GLU A 14 25.66 5.85 15.71
CA GLU A 14 25.02 5.05 14.65
C GLU A 14 25.56 3.60 14.66
N LYS A 15 26.88 3.47 14.76
CA LYS A 15 27.51 2.16 14.89
C LYS A 15 27.06 1.44 16.16
N TRP A 16 27.03 2.14 17.30
CA TRP A 16 26.56 1.56 18.56
C TRP A 16 25.08 1.13 18.49
N ILE A 17 24.21 1.90 17.86
CA ILE A 17 22.79 1.58 17.66
C ILE A 17 22.64 0.30 16.82
N SER A 18 23.41 0.19 15.74
CA SER A 18 23.44 -1.00 14.88
C SER A 18 23.94 -2.23 15.65
N ASP A 19 25.02 -2.09 16.42
CA ASP A 19 25.59 -3.18 17.22
C ASP A 19 24.65 -3.66 18.33
N ASN A 20 23.75 -2.79 18.82
CA ASN A 20 22.74 -3.11 19.83
C ASN A 20 21.39 -3.57 19.24
N GLY A 21 21.29 -3.72 17.91
CA GLY A 21 20.09 -4.24 17.24
C GLY A 21 18.89 -3.28 17.20
N LEU A 22 19.12 -1.97 17.36
CA LEU A 22 18.09 -0.97 17.15
C LEU A 22 17.90 -0.68 15.65
N ILE A 23 16.67 -0.42 15.23
CA ILE A 23 16.34 -0.16 13.82
C ILE A 23 16.32 1.34 13.57
N GLU A 24 17.23 1.86 12.75
CA GLU A 24 17.19 3.26 12.32
C GLU A 24 15.92 3.58 11.51
N LEU A 25 15.29 4.71 11.81
CA LEU A 25 14.08 5.21 11.14
C LEU A 25 14.35 6.49 10.36
N ASP A 26 15.12 7.41 10.93
CA ASP A 26 15.43 8.70 10.34
C ASP A 26 16.75 9.26 10.91
N ARG A 27 17.45 10.06 10.10
CA ARG A 27 18.76 10.62 10.45
C ARG A 27 18.91 12.02 9.89
N GLY A 28 19.35 12.92 10.77
CA GLY A 28 19.84 14.24 10.40
C GLY A 28 21.27 14.48 10.88
N GLU A 29 21.77 15.68 10.67
CA GLU A 29 23.15 16.05 11.06
C GLU A 29 23.38 16.03 12.57
N GLN A 30 22.32 16.31 13.36
CA GLN A 30 22.40 16.43 14.81
C GLN A 30 21.41 15.51 15.53
N TYR A 31 20.76 14.59 14.81
CA TYR A 31 19.82 13.68 15.44
C TYR A 31 19.76 12.34 14.71
N LEU A 32 19.33 11.31 15.44
CA LEU A 32 19.06 9.98 14.94
C LEU A 32 17.83 9.44 15.64
N VAL A 33 16.87 8.95 14.86
CA VAL A 33 15.64 8.32 15.36
C VAL A 33 15.72 6.84 15.06
N CYS A 34 15.46 6.02 16.07
CA CYS A 34 15.45 4.57 15.91
C CYS A 34 14.28 3.93 16.66
N LYS A 35 14.07 2.65 16.39
CA LYS A 35 13.05 1.82 17.02
C LYS A 35 13.69 0.80 17.94
N GLU A 36 13.23 0.81 19.20
CA GLU A 36 13.61 -0.14 20.25
C GLU A 36 12.36 -0.93 20.66
N GLY A 37 12.14 -2.07 20.02
CA GLY A 37 10.88 -2.82 20.15
C GLY A 37 9.69 -2.00 19.63
N ASN A 38 8.76 -1.65 20.52
CA ASN A 38 7.62 -0.78 20.19
C ASN A 38 7.87 0.70 20.49
N ASN A 39 9.01 1.05 21.07
CA ASN A 39 9.34 2.43 21.42
C ASN A 39 10.05 3.12 20.26
N THR A 40 9.60 4.31 19.91
CA THR A 40 10.38 5.26 19.10
C THR A 40 11.33 6.03 20.00
N VAL A 41 12.61 6.00 19.68
CA VAL A 41 13.69 6.60 20.48
C VAL A 41 14.36 7.69 19.65
N MET A 42 14.42 8.90 20.20
CA MET A 42 15.15 10.02 19.62
C MET A 42 16.48 10.22 20.34
N TYR A 43 17.56 10.31 19.57
CA TYR A 43 18.88 10.71 20.02
C TYR A 43 19.23 12.05 19.38
N ARG A 44 19.42 13.10 20.20
CA ARG A 44 19.75 14.45 19.71
C ARG A 44 21.08 14.94 20.27
N GLY A 45 21.95 15.37 19.37
CA GLY A 45 23.24 15.95 19.69
C GLY A 45 23.13 17.28 20.42
N LEU A 46 23.84 17.42 21.54
CA LEU A 46 24.07 18.69 22.23
C LEU A 46 25.58 18.90 22.32
N TYR A 47 26.08 19.89 21.59
CA TYR A 47 27.50 20.22 21.55
C TYR A 47 27.64 21.74 21.58
N LEU A 48 28.43 22.22 22.53
CA LEU A 48 28.77 23.62 22.68
C LEU A 48 30.29 23.71 22.75
N GLU A 49 30.89 24.63 21.99
CA GLU A 49 32.35 24.84 22.01
C GLU A 49 32.81 25.35 23.38
N ILE A 50 32.00 26.21 24.00
CA ILE A 50 32.21 26.74 25.34
C ILE A 50 30.92 26.52 26.12
N PRO A 51 30.75 25.37 26.78
CA PRO A 51 29.52 25.08 27.53
C PRO A 51 29.43 25.96 28.78
N THR A 52 28.23 26.51 29.01
CA THR A 52 27.84 27.12 30.28
C THR A 52 26.60 26.41 30.81
N GLU A 53 26.40 26.39 32.13
CA GLU A 53 25.19 25.78 32.73
C GLU A 53 23.90 26.39 32.17
N GLY A 54 23.89 27.71 31.98
CA GLY A 54 22.74 28.44 31.45
C GLY A 54 22.41 28.08 30.00
N ASP A 55 23.43 28.01 29.14
CA ASP A 55 23.24 27.67 27.73
C ASP A 55 22.84 26.21 27.55
N VAL A 56 23.46 25.30 28.31
CA VAL A 56 23.10 23.88 28.34
C VAL A 56 21.65 23.70 28.79
N ALA A 57 21.25 24.33 29.91
CA ALA A 57 19.87 24.25 30.40
C ALA A 57 18.86 24.80 29.38
N LYS A 58 19.20 25.90 28.70
CA LYS A 58 18.36 26.50 27.66
C LYS A 58 18.17 25.56 26.47
N GLU A 59 19.25 24.95 25.97
CA GLU A 59 19.17 23.99 24.87
C GLU A 59 18.37 22.74 25.27
N ILE A 60 18.58 22.21 26.47
CA ILE A 60 17.79 21.08 26.99
C ILE A 60 16.31 21.44 27.05
N ALA A 61 15.96 22.64 27.51
CA ALA A 61 14.58 23.11 27.56
C ALA A 61 13.96 23.26 26.16
N LEU A 62 14.74 23.67 25.16
CA LEU A 62 14.29 23.70 23.76
C LEU A 62 14.05 22.29 23.22
N MET A 63 14.98 21.37 23.46
CA MET A 63 14.85 19.96 23.05
C MET A 63 13.66 19.25 23.70
N ALA A 64 13.34 19.62 24.94
CA ALA A 64 12.19 19.08 25.68
C ALA A 64 10.84 19.36 25.00
N LYS A 65 10.74 20.37 24.13
CA LYS A 65 9.51 20.64 23.37
C LYS A 65 9.15 19.48 22.42
N ASP A 66 10.17 18.90 21.79
CA ASP A 66 9.99 17.82 20.80
C ASP A 66 9.89 16.45 21.49
N ARG A 67 10.16 16.37 22.79
CA ARG A 67 10.18 15.11 23.55
C ARG A 67 8.86 14.35 23.47
N VAL A 68 7.74 15.06 23.46
CA VAL A 68 6.39 14.45 23.43
C VAL A 68 6.09 13.66 22.15
N LEU A 69 6.96 13.78 21.13
CA LEU A 69 6.85 13.06 19.87
C LEU A 69 7.51 11.68 19.91
N TYR A 70 8.30 11.36 20.94
CA TYR A 70 9.07 10.12 21.03
C TYR A 70 8.85 9.43 22.37
N ASN A 71 8.78 8.08 22.37
CA ASN A 71 8.62 7.32 23.60
C ASN A 71 9.80 7.50 24.55
N LYS A 72 11.02 7.54 24.00
CA LYS A 72 12.26 7.83 24.74
C LYS A 72 13.01 8.96 24.04
N TYR A 73 13.71 9.77 24.82
CA TYR A 73 14.48 10.91 24.30
C TYR A 73 15.83 10.97 24.99
N TYR A 74 16.90 10.97 24.22
CA TYR A 74 18.27 11.02 24.70
C TYR A 74 18.99 12.24 24.14
N ILE A 75 19.70 12.93 25.01
CA ILE A 75 20.73 13.88 24.63
C ILE A 75 22.03 13.12 24.43
N VAL A 76 22.69 13.36 23.30
CA VAL A 76 23.98 12.79 22.94
C VAL A 76 25.02 13.91 23.02
N THR A 77 26.03 13.74 23.84
CA THR A 77 26.98 14.83 24.12
C THR A 77 28.39 14.33 24.42
N THR A 78 29.35 15.24 24.56
CA THR A 78 30.72 14.93 24.99
C THR A 78 30.87 15.01 26.51
N PRO A 79 31.95 14.43 27.09
CA PRO A 79 32.25 14.57 28.51
C PRO A 79 32.31 16.04 28.98
N ASP A 80 32.81 16.94 28.14
CA ASP A 80 32.96 18.36 28.48
C ASP A 80 31.62 19.04 28.73
N VAL A 81 30.63 18.79 27.87
CA VAL A 81 29.28 19.37 27.99
C VAL A 81 28.46 18.62 29.04
N ALA A 82 28.66 17.31 29.20
CA ALA A 82 27.95 16.48 30.17
C ALA A 82 28.07 16.99 31.61
N ASN A 83 29.22 17.57 31.98
CA ASN A 83 29.47 18.12 33.31
C ASN A 83 28.59 19.33 33.66
N PHE A 84 28.04 20.02 32.65
CA PHE A 84 27.17 21.18 32.82
C PHE A 84 25.68 20.81 32.78
N ILE A 85 25.35 19.53 32.60
CA ILE A 85 23.97 19.07 32.57
C ILE A 85 23.43 18.93 33.99
N ASP A 86 22.41 19.72 34.32
CA ASP A 86 21.63 19.52 35.54
C ASP A 86 20.82 18.21 35.46
N GLY A 87 21.27 17.21 36.22
CA GLY A 87 20.59 15.92 36.31
C GLY A 87 19.17 16.00 36.88
N ALA A 88 18.87 16.99 37.73
CA ALA A 88 17.52 17.18 38.25
C ALA A 88 16.57 17.70 37.17
N LEU A 89 17.03 18.65 36.34
CA LEU A 89 16.28 19.14 35.17
C LEU A 89 15.97 18.00 34.20
N VAL A 90 16.99 17.26 33.79
CA VAL A 90 16.87 16.17 32.82
C VAL A 90 15.95 15.07 33.31
N LYS A 91 16.08 14.67 34.59
CA LYS A 91 15.21 13.67 35.23
C LYS A 91 13.75 14.14 35.33
N LYS A 92 13.52 15.42 35.68
CA LYS A 92 12.18 16.00 35.74
C LYS A 92 11.52 16.03 34.35
N LEU A 93 12.30 16.28 33.32
CA LEU A 93 11.84 16.22 31.93
C LEU A 93 11.71 14.78 31.42
N GLY A 94 12.31 13.79 32.08
CA GLY A 94 12.35 12.38 31.65
C GLY A 94 13.31 12.12 30.48
N ILE A 95 14.19 13.06 30.19
CA ILE A 95 15.20 12.94 29.13
C ILE A 95 16.35 12.06 29.65
N GLY A 96 16.93 11.23 28.77
CA GLY A 96 18.14 10.48 29.06
C GLY A 96 19.38 11.21 28.54
N VAL A 97 20.56 10.80 29.01
CA VAL A 97 21.84 11.37 28.58
C VAL A 97 22.78 10.23 28.21
N VAL A 98 23.31 10.33 27.00
CA VAL A 98 24.35 9.48 26.45
C VAL A 98 25.58 10.34 26.22
N VAL A 99 26.71 9.89 26.75
CA VAL A 99 28.00 10.53 26.58
C VAL A 99 28.84 9.71 25.63
N VAL A 100 29.32 10.36 24.58
CA VAL A 100 30.21 9.78 23.58
C VAL A 100 31.61 10.31 23.84
N ASP A 101 32.53 9.40 24.17
CA ASP A 101 33.94 9.69 24.41
C ASP A 101 34.80 8.85 23.47
N GLY A 102 35.31 9.50 22.42
CA GLY A 102 36.02 8.83 21.33
C GLY A 102 35.17 7.78 20.64
N ALA A 103 35.51 6.51 20.83
CA ALA A 103 34.79 5.35 20.27
C ALA A 103 33.83 4.69 21.28
N SER A 104 33.73 5.22 22.50
CA SER A 104 32.89 4.67 23.55
C SER A 104 31.58 5.45 23.68
N VAL A 105 30.47 4.73 23.77
CA VAL A 105 29.14 5.29 24.03
C VAL A 105 28.70 4.81 25.41
N ARG A 106 28.40 5.74 26.31
CA ARG A 106 27.95 5.44 27.67
C ARG A 106 26.63 6.12 27.98
N GLU A 107 25.63 5.34 28.36
CA GLU A 107 24.39 5.86 28.91
C GLU A 107 24.61 6.27 30.38
N VAL A 108 24.59 7.58 30.64
CA VAL A 108 24.83 8.16 31.98
C VAL A 108 23.51 8.35 32.73
N MET A 109 22.44 8.69 32.01
CA MET A 109 21.08 8.76 32.56
C MET A 109 20.09 8.11 31.60
N ARG A 110 19.22 7.25 32.14
CA ARG A 110 18.16 6.60 31.36
C ARG A 110 17.01 7.56 31.09
N SER A 111 16.44 7.51 29.90
CA SER A 111 15.20 8.22 29.61
C SER A 111 14.02 7.51 30.27
N THR A 112 13.10 8.28 30.84
CA THR A 112 11.81 7.77 31.32
C THR A 112 10.88 7.59 30.11
N PRO A 113 10.39 6.37 29.82
CA PRO A 113 9.47 6.19 28.70
C PRO A 113 8.15 6.93 28.94
N ILE A 114 7.63 7.55 27.89
CA ILE A 114 6.27 8.14 27.89
C ILE A 114 5.42 7.46 26.82
N GLU A 115 4.12 7.36 27.10
CA GLU A 115 3.15 7.03 26.06
C GLU A 115 2.98 8.25 25.18
N THR A 116 3.53 8.17 23.97
CA THR A 116 3.29 9.18 22.95
C THR A 116 2.15 8.72 22.06
N PRO A 117 1.19 9.59 21.71
CA PRO A 117 0.39 9.34 20.53
C PRO A 117 1.40 9.25 19.38
N MET A 118 1.56 8.05 18.81
CA MET A 118 2.47 7.82 17.69
C MET A 118 2.45 9.03 16.76
N PRO A 119 3.60 9.69 16.47
CA PRO A 119 3.66 10.50 15.28
C PRO A 119 3.46 9.49 14.16
N ARG A 120 2.26 9.45 13.60
CA ARG A 120 2.09 8.95 12.25
C ARG A 120 3.07 9.81 11.46
N GLY A 121 4.22 9.24 11.12
CA GLY A 121 5.24 9.98 10.38
C GLY A 121 4.55 10.59 9.17
N GLN A 122 4.79 11.85 8.86
CA GLN A 122 4.09 12.54 7.78
C GLN A 122 4.20 11.82 6.42
N GLY A 123 5.19 10.92 6.25
CA GLY A 123 5.28 9.99 5.11
C GLY A 123 4.40 8.73 5.20
N SER A 124 4.00 8.30 6.41
CA SER A 124 3.09 7.18 6.62
C SER A 124 1.65 7.56 6.26
N ASP A 125 1.19 8.76 6.63
CA ASP A 125 -0.16 9.21 6.27
C ASP A 125 -0.30 9.40 4.76
N GLN A 126 0.70 9.97 4.07
CA GLN A 126 0.70 10.07 2.61
C GLN A 126 0.76 8.70 1.92
N ARG A 127 1.52 7.75 2.49
CA ARG A 127 1.61 6.38 1.96
C ARG A 127 0.33 5.60 2.22
N ILE A 128 -0.34 5.80 3.36
CA ILE A 128 -1.66 5.25 3.66
C ILE A 128 -2.70 5.86 2.70
N GLU A 129 -2.73 7.18 2.50
CA GLU A 129 -3.62 7.81 1.52
C GLU A 129 -3.37 7.34 0.08
N ALA A 130 -2.10 7.12 -0.29
CA ALA A 130 -1.76 6.55 -1.59
C ALA A 130 -2.23 5.09 -1.72
N LEU A 131 -2.07 4.29 -0.67
CA LEU A 131 -2.54 2.91 -0.62
C LEU A 131 -4.07 2.84 -0.64
N GLU A 132 -4.77 3.67 0.12
CA GLU A 132 -6.23 3.75 0.12
C GLU A 132 -6.78 4.18 -1.24
N ARG A 133 -6.12 5.13 -1.93
CA ARG A 133 -6.48 5.49 -3.31
C ARG A 133 -6.23 4.33 -4.27
N GLY A 134 -5.10 3.62 -4.11
CA GLY A 134 -4.79 2.42 -4.89
C GLY A 134 -5.81 1.31 -4.71
N ILE A 135 -6.25 1.05 -3.47
CA ILE A 135 -7.27 0.06 -3.13
C ILE A 135 -8.61 0.43 -3.78
N ARG A 136 -9.08 1.68 -3.63
CA ARG A 136 -10.33 2.13 -4.27
C ARG A 136 -10.29 1.99 -5.80
N ALA A 137 -9.15 2.31 -6.42
CA ALA A 137 -8.99 2.15 -7.86
C ALA A 137 -9.01 0.66 -8.29
N LEU A 138 -8.41 -0.22 -7.49
CA LEU A 138 -8.48 -1.67 -7.72
C LEU A 138 -9.89 -2.21 -7.54
N GLU A 139 -10.60 -1.81 -6.49
CA GLU A 139 -12.00 -2.20 -6.25
C GLU A 139 -12.90 -1.77 -7.42
N ALA A 140 -12.74 -0.55 -7.92
CA ALA A 140 -13.48 -0.06 -9.08
C ALA A 140 -13.19 -0.89 -10.35
N ARG A 141 -11.93 -1.24 -10.59
CA ARG A 141 -11.53 -2.08 -11.73
C ARG A 141 -12.05 -3.52 -11.60
N VAL A 142 -12.03 -4.08 -10.40
CA VAL A 142 -12.59 -5.41 -10.13
C VAL A 142 -14.08 -5.40 -10.41
N LYS A 143 -14.81 -4.40 -9.93
CA LYS A 143 -16.24 -4.26 -10.19
C LYS A 143 -16.56 -4.12 -11.68
N GLU A 144 -15.79 -3.33 -12.41
CA GLU A 144 -15.96 -3.20 -13.87
C GLU A 144 -15.72 -4.54 -14.60
N LEU A 145 -14.73 -5.31 -14.14
CA LEU A 145 -14.47 -6.65 -14.68
C LEU A 145 -15.59 -7.63 -14.35
N GLU A 146 -16.12 -7.59 -13.13
CA GLU A 146 -17.28 -8.39 -12.73
C GLU A 146 -18.50 -8.07 -13.61
N ASP A 147 -18.83 -6.79 -13.80
CA ASP A 147 -19.93 -6.36 -14.66
C ASP A 147 -19.76 -6.84 -16.12
N LYS A 148 -18.53 -6.77 -16.65
CA LYS A 148 -18.20 -7.27 -18.00
C LYS A 148 -18.35 -8.78 -18.11
N VAL A 149 -17.92 -9.52 -17.09
CA VAL A 149 -18.09 -10.97 -17.03
C VAL A 149 -19.57 -11.34 -17.01
N ASP A 150 -20.38 -10.64 -16.22
CA ASP A 150 -21.83 -10.85 -16.16
C ASP A 150 -22.50 -10.57 -17.50
N GLN A 151 -22.13 -9.48 -18.18
CA GLN A 151 -22.63 -9.17 -19.52
C GLN A 151 -22.25 -10.26 -20.54
N LEU A 152 -21.00 -10.75 -20.49
CA LEU A 152 -20.56 -11.84 -21.37
C LEU A 152 -21.31 -13.15 -21.05
N MET A 153 -21.56 -13.44 -19.78
CA MET A 153 -22.35 -14.61 -19.38
C MET A 153 -23.80 -14.52 -19.88
N GLN A 154 -24.42 -13.34 -19.80
CA GLN A 154 -25.76 -13.10 -20.34
C GLN A 154 -25.78 -13.25 -21.87
N ALA A 155 -24.83 -12.61 -22.57
CA ALA A 155 -24.70 -12.72 -24.02
C ALA A 155 -24.47 -14.18 -24.46
N LEU A 156 -23.64 -14.93 -23.73
CA LEU A 156 -23.42 -16.35 -23.98
C LEU A 156 -24.69 -17.19 -23.74
N ALA A 157 -25.47 -16.87 -22.71
CA ALA A 157 -26.74 -17.54 -22.44
C ALA A 157 -27.78 -17.27 -23.55
N GLU A 158 -27.87 -16.04 -24.05
CA GLU A 158 -28.70 -15.68 -25.20
C GLU A 158 -28.24 -16.39 -26.48
N LEU A 159 -26.92 -16.41 -26.72
CA LEU A 159 -26.35 -17.09 -27.87
C LEU A 159 -26.64 -18.59 -27.83
N LYS A 160 -26.62 -19.23 -26.66
CA LYS A 160 -26.99 -20.65 -26.47
C LYS A 160 -28.48 -20.93 -26.65
N ARG A 161 -29.36 -19.98 -26.38
CA ARG A 161 -30.82 -20.12 -26.61
C ARG A 161 -31.19 -20.02 -28.10
N THR A 162 -30.42 -19.27 -28.87
CA THR A 162 -30.66 -19.05 -30.31
C THR A 162 -30.60 -20.34 -31.18
N PRO A 163 -29.63 -21.26 -31.04
CA PRO A 163 -29.62 -22.51 -31.80
C PRO A 163 -30.77 -23.45 -31.42
N GLN A 164 -31.25 -23.41 -30.16
CA GLN A 164 -32.40 -24.22 -29.74
C GLN A 164 -33.70 -23.81 -30.45
N ARG A 165 -33.93 -22.51 -30.64
CA ARG A 165 -35.13 -21.98 -31.31
C ARG A 165 -35.14 -22.24 -32.83
N VAL A 166 -33.96 -22.33 -33.46
CA VAL A 166 -33.84 -22.65 -34.89
C VAL A 166 -34.09 -24.13 -35.13
N GLU A 167 -33.61 -25.00 -34.24
CA GLU A 167 -33.83 -26.44 -34.35
C GLU A 167 -35.29 -26.84 -34.07
N GLU A 168 -35.93 -26.21 -33.08
CA GLU A 168 -37.36 -26.40 -32.83
C GLU A 168 -38.22 -25.92 -34.01
N ARG A 169 -37.93 -24.75 -34.61
CA ARG A 169 -38.65 -24.28 -35.81
C ARG A 169 -38.48 -25.19 -37.03
N ARG A 170 -37.31 -25.80 -37.22
CA ARG A 170 -37.10 -26.79 -38.28
C ARG A 170 -37.94 -28.05 -38.08
N GLN A 171 -38.09 -28.52 -36.85
CA GLN A 171 -38.90 -29.71 -36.56
C GLN A 171 -40.42 -29.47 -36.73
N VAL A 172 -40.92 -28.27 -36.43
CA VAL A 172 -42.35 -27.96 -36.68
C VAL A 172 -42.65 -27.77 -38.18
N GLN A 173 -41.72 -27.25 -38.97
CA GLN A 173 -41.89 -27.15 -40.43
C GLN A 173 -41.76 -28.51 -41.14
N ALA A 174 -40.95 -29.43 -40.63
CA ALA A 174 -40.80 -30.77 -41.22
C ALA A 174 -42.04 -31.67 -41.03
N THR A 175 -42.91 -31.38 -40.04
CA THR A 175 -44.13 -32.16 -39.79
C THR A 175 -45.35 -31.66 -40.58
N GLN A 176 -45.31 -30.46 -41.15
CA GLN A 176 -46.30 -30.00 -42.14
C GLN A 176 -45.89 -30.42 -43.56
N GLY A 177 -45.90 -31.73 -43.81
CA GLY A 177 -45.71 -32.28 -45.15
C GLY A 177 -46.83 -31.79 -46.08
N VAL A 178 -46.48 -30.97 -47.06
CA VAL A 178 -47.35 -30.64 -48.19
C VAL A 178 -47.54 -31.94 -48.98
N ASN A 179 -48.74 -32.51 -48.93
CA ASN A 179 -49.10 -33.69 -49.71
C ASN A 179 -49.30 -33.29 -51.18
N VAL A 180 -48.22 -33.31 -51.96
CA VAL A 180 -48.24 -33.02 -53.40
C VAL A 180 -48.39 -34.34 -54.16
N GLN A 181 -49.50 -34.50 -54.89
CA GLN A 181 -49.67 -35.61 -55.82
C GLN A 181 -48.83 -35.35 -57.08
N VAL A 182 -47.67 -36.00 -57.17
CA VAL A 182 -46.76 -35.89 -58.32
C VAL A 182 -47.28 -36.76 -59.47
N PRO A 183 -47.46 -36.23 -60.69
CA PRO A 183 -47.86 -37.02 -61.86
C PRO A 183 -46.87 -38.13 -62.21
N SER A 184 -47.36 -39.27 -62.73
CA SER A 184 -46.56 -40.48 -62.96
C SER A 184 -45.50 -40.38 -64.06
N ASP A 185 -45.55 -39.33 -64.89
CA ASP A 185 -44.65 -39.13 -66.04
C ASP A 185 -43.28 -38.54 -65.66
N VAL A 186 -43.01 -38.34 -64.38
CA VAL A 186 -41.72 -37.85 -63.91
C VAL A 186 -40.78 -39.03 -63.59
N PRO A 187 -39.52 -39.01 -64.08
CA PRO A 187 -38.52 -40.03 -63.77
C PRO A 187 -38.35 -40.26 -62.26
N SER A 188 -38.11 -41.50 -61.86
CA SER A 188 -38.10 -41.93 -60.45
C SER A 188 -37.12 -41.15 -59.57
N PHE A 189 -35.98 -40.71 -60.10
CA PHE A 189 -34.96 -39.96 -59.36
C PHE A 189 -35.37 -38.52 -59.00
N ILE A 190 -36.43 -38.00 -59.61
CA ILE A 190 -36.93 -36.64 -59.36
C ILE A 190 -38.03 -36.65 -58.29
N ARG A 191 -38.74 -37.77 -58.10
CA ARG A 191 -39.94 -37.83 -57.22
C ARG A 191 -39.66 -37.49 -55.76
N ASP A 192 -38.46 -37.75 -55.28
CA ASP A 192 -38.06 -37.48 -53.90
C ASP A 192 -37.41 -36.09 -53.72
N ASN A 193 -37.55 -35.19 -54.71
CA ASN A 193 -36.99 -33.84 -54.62
C ASN A 193 -37.93 -32.91 -53.82
N PRO A 194 -37.48 -32.36 -52.66
CA PRO A 194 -38.30 -31.52 -51.80
C PRO A 194 -38.68 -30.16 -52.42
N TRP A 195 -38.06 -29.74 -53.52
CA TRP A 195 -38.32 -28.46 -54.18
C TRP A 195 -39.43 -28.51 -55.25
N LEU A 196 -39.90 -29.71 -55.63
CA LEU A 196 -40.89 -29.88 -56.69
C LEU A 196 -42.22 -29.19 -56.41
N GLY A 197 -42.73 -29.29 -55.18
CA GLY A 197 -44.00 -28.67 -54.81
C GLY A 197 -43.97 -27.15 -54.96
N ILE A 198 -42.86 -26.52 -54.57
CA ILE A 198 -42.66 -25.08 -54.65
C ILE A 198 -42.56 -24.64 -56.12
N LEU A 199 -41.82 -25.38 -56.93
CA LEU A 199 -41.64 -25.07 -58.35
C LEU A 199 -42.93 -25.25 -59.17
N MET A 200 -43.71 -26.30 -58.90
CA MET A 200 -45.00 -26.50 -59.57
C MET A 200 -46.02 -25.41 -59.20
N SER A 201 -46.11 -25.04 -57.93
CA SER A 201 -47.03 -23.97 -57.49
C SER A 201 -46.75 -22.61 -58.12
N LYS A 202 -45.50 -22.36 -58.54
CA LYS A 202 -45.07 -21.09 -59.10
C LYS A 202 -45.29 -21.01 -60.62
N GLY A 203 -45.30 -22.15 -61.31
CA GLY A 203 -45.61 -22.22 -62.74
C GLY A 203 -47.10 -22.02 -63.04
N GLU A 204 -48.00 -22.49 -62.16
CA GLU A 204 -49.46 -22.29 -62.31
C GLU A 204 -49.88 -20.83 -62.10
N SER A 205 -49.11 -20.04 -61.33
CA SER A 205 -49.39 -18.62 -61.12
C SER A 205 -48.95 -17.70 -62.27
N GLU A 206 -48.18 -18.21 -63.23
CA GLU A 206 -47.68 -17.47 -64.39
C GLU A 206 -48.32 -17.89 -65.73
N SER A 207 -49.39 -18.71 -65.70
CA SER A 207 -50.15 -19.13 -66.89
C SER A 207 -51.57 -18.56 -66.92
#